data_AF-A0A7C2XDM8-F1
#
_entry.id   AF-A0A7C2XDM8-F1
#
_cell.length_a   1.000
_cell.length_b   1.000
_cell.length_c   1.000
_cell.angle_alpha   90.00
_cell.angle_beta   90.00
_cell.angle_gamma   90.00
#
_symmetry.space_group_name_H-M   'P 1'
#
loop_
_entity.id
_entity.type
_entity.pdbx_description
1 polymer ?
#
loop_
_entity_poly.entity_id
_entity_poly.type
_entity_poly.pdbx_seq_one_letter_code
_entity_poly.pdbx_strand_id
1 'polypeptide(L)'
;MTPDHTSDQVRAAPWRRLRRQVARGRIYSPECSHLSMIQDVTPSAAGWEDCLKTGDVWVRLCLACGHVGCCDNSRNRHARQHFHATGHPLIQSFEPGEDWLWCYVDQALILPSPPNNGT
;
A
#
# COMPACT_ATOMS: atom_id res chain seq x y z
N MET A 1 30.95 2.30 8.32
CA MET A 1 29.86 1.32 8.14
C MET A 1 28.61 1.92 8.73
N THR A 2 27.87 2.70 7.96
CA THR A 2 26.57 3.24 8.41
C THR A 2 25.56 2.10 8.42
N PRO A 3 24.75 1.93 9.47
CA PRO A 3 23.69 0.93 9.46
C PRO A 3 22.72 1.26 8.33
N ASP A 4 22.37 0.24 7.55
CA ASP A 4 21.42 0.31 6.44
C ASP A 4 20.02 0.55 7.02
N HIS A 5 19.71 1.81 7.34
CA HIS A 5 18.44 2.23 7.95
C HIS A 5 17.20 1.81 7.12
N THR A 6 17.39 1.53 5.84
CA THR A 6 16.36 1.05 4.92
C THR A 6 15.83 -0.34 5.31
N SER A 7 16.68 -1.22 5.83
CA SER A 7 16.30 -2.59 6.18
C SER A 7 15.42 -2.69 7.45
N ASP A 8 15.65 -1.84 8.45
CA ASP A 8 14.87 -1.84 9.69
C ASP A 8 13.50 -1.16 9.52
N GLN A 9 13.44 -0.08 8.71
CA GLN A 9 12.17 0.56 8.34
C GLN A 9 11.25 -0.40 7.58
N VAL A 10 11.80 -1.21 6.66
CA VAL A 10 11.03 -2.23 5.92
C VAL A 10 10.56 -3.39 6.81
N ARG A 11 11.24 -3.69 7.93
CA ARG A 11 10.87 -4.75 8.89
C ARG A 11 9.77 -4.34 9.87
N ALA A 12 9.79 -3.09 10.32
CA ALA A 12 8.83 -2.55 11.29
C ALA A 12 7.54 -2.00 10.66
N ALA A 13 7.48 -1.94 9.33
CA ALA A 13 6.44 -1.20 8.66
C ALA A 13 5.02 -1.80 8.81
N PRO A 14 4.00 -0.95 9.02
CA PRO A 14 2.63 -1.37 9.35
C PRO A 14 1.98 -2.25 8.28
N TRP A 15 2.40 -2.15 7.00
CA TRP A 15 1.86 -2.92 5.88
C TRP A 15 2.03 -4.44 5.99
N ARG A 16 3.02 -4.94 6.75
CA ARG A 16 3.26 -6.38 6.99
C ARG A 16 2.18 -7.06 7.84
N ARG A 17 1.21 -6.31 8.37
CA ARG A 17 0.15 -6.85 9.23
C ARG A 17 -1.27 -6.59 8.73
N LEU A 18 -1.43 -6.07 7.51
CA LEU A 18 -2.75 -5.77 6.94
C LEU A 18 -3.65 -7.00 6.88
N ARG A 19 -3.16 -8.12 6.38
CA ARG A 19 -3.94 -9.36 6.30
C ARG A 19 -4.46 -9.82 7.67
N ARG A 20 -3.64 -9.68 8.71
CA ARG A 20 -4.04 -9.93 10.11
C ARG A 20 -5.03 -8.88 10.64
N GLN A 21 -4.91 -7.63 10.24
CA GLN A 21 -5.83 -6.56 10.64
C GLN A 21 -7.22 -6.74 10.01
N VAL A 22 -7.29 -7.11 8.73
CA VAL A 22 -8.53 -7.47 8.04
C VAL A 22 -9.19 -8.67 8.71
N ALA A 23 -8.44 -9.75 8.97
CA ALA A 23 -8.96 -10.93 9.68
C ALA A 23 -9.48 -10.62 11.10
N ARG A 24 -8.98 -9.55 11.73
CA ARG A 24 -9.42 -9.06 13.05
C ARG A 24 -10.52 -7.99 12.97
N GLY A 25 -11.01 -7.66 11.77
CA GLY A 25 -12.02 -6.62 11.56
C GLY A 25 -11.55 -5.19 11.87
N ARG A 26 -10.23 -4.96 11.97
CA ARG A 26 -9.66 -3.61 12.20
C ARG A 26 -9.54 -2.79 10.92
N ILE A 27 -9.62 -3.45 9.77
CA ILE A 27 -9.73 -2.84 8.45
C ILE A 27 -10.94 -3.48 7.81
N TYR A 28 -11.93 -2.66 7.50
CA TYR A 28 -13.19 -3.10 6.94
C TYR A 28 -13.75 -2.00 6.04
N SER A 29 -14.30 -2.39 4.90
CA SER A 29 -15.14 -1.52 4.08
C SER A 29 -16.29 -2.36 3.52
N PRO A 30 -17.55 -1.95 3.74
CA PRO A 30 -18.71 -2.63 3.14
C PRO A 30 -18.78 -2.43 1.62
N GLU A 31 -18.06 -1.42 1.10
CA GLU A 31 -18.06 -1.05 -0.32
C GLU A 31 -16.96 -1.79 -1.11
N CYS A 32 -16.14 -2.60 -0.45
CA CYS A 32 -15.00 -3.27 -1.08
C CYS A 32 -14.92 -4.76 -0.72
N SER A 33 -15.24 -5.64 -1.68
CA SER A 33 -15.08 -7.09 -1.54
C SER A 33 -13.64 -7.58 -1.74
N HIS A 34 -12.74 -6.69 -2.16
CA HIS A 34 -11.38 -7.06 -2.59
C HIS A 34 -10.38 -7.23 -1.44
N LEU A 35 -10.74 -6.90 -0.19
CA LEU A 35 -9.84 -7.02 0.98
C LEU A 35 -9.29 -8.45 1.19
N SER A 36 -9.99 -9.47 0.69
CA SER A 36 -9.55 -10.86 0.68
C SER A 36 -8.34 -11.13 -0.21
N MET A 37 -8.03 -10.24 -1.17
CA MET A 37 -6.90 -10.36 -2.09
C MET A 37 -5.56 -9.87 -1.50
N ILE A 38 -5.59 -9.30 -0.28
CA ILE A 38 -4.37 -8.83 0.40
C ILE A 38 -3.48 -10.02 0.77
N GLN A 39 -2.22 -9.94 0.36
CA GLN A 39 -1.17 -10.92 0.66
C GLN A 39 -0.10 -10.33 1.58
N ASP A 40 0.66 -11.22 2.23
CA ASP A 40 1.86 -10.83 2.97
C ASP A 40 3.01 -10.59 1.98
N VAL A 41 3.06 -9.39 1.42
CA VAL A 41 4.01 -9.01 0.36
C VAL A 41 5.26 -8.33 0.92
N THR A 42 6.36 -8.41 0.17
CA THR A 42 7.56 -7.60 0.41
C THR A 42 7.63 -6.51 -0.66
N PRO A 43 7.77 -5.22 -0.29
CA PRO A 43 7.89 -4.14 -1.27
C PRO A 43 9.05 -4.39 -2.23
N SER A 44 8.78 -4.38 -3.53
CA SER A 44 9.81 -4.44 -4.55
C SER A 44 10.27 -3.03 -4.93
N ALA A 45 11.55 -2.86 -5.24
CA ALA A 45 12.05 -1.60 -5.81
C ALA A 45 11.61 -1.37 -7.27
N ALA A 46 10.94 -2.34 -7.92
CA ALA A 46 10.47 -2.21 -9.29
C ALA A 46 9.42 -1.09 -9.40
N GLY A 47 9.69 -0.09 -10.26
CA GLY A 47 8.86 1.10 -10.42
C GLY A 47 9.37 2.33 -9.66
N TRP A 48 10.28 2.15 -8.70
CA TRP A 48 10.88 3.22 -7.88
C TRP A 48 11.90 4.06 -8.67
N GLU A 49 12.67 3.43 -9.55
CA GLU A 49 13.80 4.06 -10.26
C GLU A 49 13.36 5.24 -11.14
N ASP A 50 12.23 5.11 -11.83
CA ASP A 50 11.68 6.20 -12.65
C ASP A 50 10.96 7.27 -11.82
N CYS A 51 10.46 6.93 -10.62
CA CYS A 51 9.89 7.92 -9.69
C CYS A 51 10.99 8.80 -9.08
N LEU A 52 12.16 8.22 -8.75
CA LEU A 52 13.32 8.97 -8.27
C LEU A 52 13.82 9.97 -9.30
N LYS A 53 13.86 9.58 -10.58
CA LYS A 53 14.31 10.47 -11.67
C LYS A 53 13.40 11.67 -11.85
N THR A 54 12.10 11.54 -11.57
CA THR A 54 11.12 12.63 -11.70
C THR A 54 10.92 13.42 -10.40
N GLY A 55 11.51 12.99 -9.29
CA GLY A 55 11.33 13.61 -7.98
C GLY A 55 9.95 13.34 -7.35
N ASP A 56 9.21 12.37 -7.87
CA ASP A 56 7.92 11.96 -7.33
C ASP A 56 8.16 11.12 -6.06
N VAL A 57 7.94 11.71 -4.89
CA VAL A 57 8.19 11.06 -3.59
C VAL A 57 7.02 10.23 -3.08
N TRP A 58 5.81 10.46 -3.58
CA TRP A 58 4.60 9.80 -3.08
C TRP A 58 4.38 8.44 -3.73
N VAL A 59 4.64 7.38 -2.95
CA VAL A 59 4.60 6.00 -3.44
C VAL A 59 3.43 5.19 -2.88
N ARG A 60 3.06 4.16 -3.64
CA ARG A 60 1.95 3.25 -3.38
C ARG A 60 2.45 1.82 -3.47
N LEU A 61 2.03 0.98 -2.53
CA LEU A 61 2.35 -0.45 -2.47
C LEU A 61 1.16 -1.27 -2.94
N CYS A 62 1.35 -2.15 -3.91
CA CYS A 62 0.36 -3.15 -4.31
C CYS A 62 0.27 -4.26 -3.26
N LEU A 63 -0.92 -4.47 -2.72
CA LEU A 63 -1.15 -5.44 -1.63
C LEU A 63 -1.29 -6.89 -2.09
N ALA A 64 -1.37 -7.12 -3.41
CA ALA A 64 -1.43 -8.46 -3.97
C ALA A 64 -0.04 -9.03 -4.30
N CYS A 65 0.89 -8.19 -4.79
CA CYS A 65 2.20 -8.66 -5.28
C CYS A 65 3.42 -7.89 -4.76
N GLY A 66 3.24 -6.76 -4.05
CA GLY A 66 4.35 -5.99 -3.48
C GLY A 66 4.99 -4.96 -4.43
N HIS A 67 4.46 -4.76 -5.63
CA HIS A 67 4.93 -3.70 -6.53
C HIS A 67 4.83 -2.30 -5.89
N VAL A 68 5.83 -1.44 -6.11
CA VAL A 68 5.83 -0.05 -5.60
C VAL A 68 5.83 0.92 -6.77
N GLY A 69 4.84 1.80 -6.83
CA GLY A 69 4.73 2.80 -7.89
C GLY A 69 4.28 4.16 -7.36
N CYS A 70 4.60 5.23 -8.08
CA CYS A 70 4.11 6.57 -7.77
C CYS A 70 2.58 6.66 -7.88
N CYS A 71 2.01 7.57 -7.09
CA CYS A 71 0.57 7.81 -7.03
C CYS A 71 -0.03 8.33 -8.35
N ASP A 72 -1.35 8.32 -8.44
CA ASP A 72 -2.11 8.79 -9.61
C ASP A 72 -1.92 10.28 -9.93
N ASN A 73 -1.42 11.07 -8.97
CA ASN A 73 -1.17 12.51 -9.15
C ASN A 73 0.25 12.80 -9.67
N SER A 74 1.11 11.78 -9.76
CA SER A 74 2.44 11.90 -10.38
C SER A 74 2.34 11.95 -11.91
N ARG A 75 3.40 12.41 -12.56
CA ARG A 75 3.45 12.47 -14.04
C ARG A 75 3.26 11.09 -14.68
N ASN A 76 3.83 10.06 -14.05
CA ASN A 76 3.90 8.71 -14.60
C ASN A 76 2.74 7.80 -14.15
N ARG A 77 2.14 7.99 -12.97
CA ARG A 77 0.97 7.20 -12.49
C ARG A 77 1.24 5.68 -12.47
N HIS A 78 2.41 5.25 -11.99
CA HIS A 78 2.82 3.85 -12.04
C HIS A 78 1.87 2.90 -11.30
N ALA A 79 1.33 3.31 -10.14
CA ALA A 79 0.38 2.48 -9.40
C ALA A 79 -0.88 2.13 -10.22
N ARG A 80 -1.42 3.12 -10.94
CA ARG A 80 -2.58 2.93 -11.81
C ARG A 80 -2.25 2.11 -13.06
N GLN A 81 -1.10 2.33 -13.67
CA GLN A 81 -0.65 1.51 -14.80
C GLN A 81 -0.48 0.05 -14.39
N HIS A 82 0.11 -0.19 -13.21
CA HIS A 82 0.24 -1.52 -12.64
C HIS A 82 -1.11 -2.19 -12.41
N PHE A 83 -2.10 -1.46 -11.87
CA PHE A 83 -3.47 -1.96 -11.76
C PHE A 83 -4.04 -2.36 -13.12
N HIS A 84 -3.95 -1.51 -14.14
CA HIS A 84 -4.46 -1.83 -15.49
C HIS A 84 -3.78 -3.04 -16.11
N ALA A 85 -2.48 -3.23 -15.87
CA ALA A 85 -1.72 -4.34 -16.42
C ALA A 85 -1.97 -5.68 -15.71
N THR A 86 -2.25 -5.65 -14.40
CA THR A 86 -2.28 -6.87 -13.56
C THR A 86 -3.66 -7.19 -12.99
N GLY A 87 -4.58 -6.23 -12.96
CA GLY A 87 -5.87 -6.35 -12.30
C GLY A 87 -5.79 -6.33 -10.76
N HIS A 88 -4.64 -6.02 -10.15
CA HIS A 88 -4.52 -5.96 -8.70
C HIS A 88 -5.24 -4.72 -8.12
N PRO A 89 -6.38 -4.89 -7.44
CA PRO A 89 -7.28 -3.79 -7.18
C PRO A 89 -6.85 -2.91 -6.01
N LEU A 90 -6.05 -3.44 -5.08
CA LEU A 90 -5.73 -2.81 -3.81
C LEU A 90 -4.29 -2.30 -3.75
N ILE A 91 -4.18 -1.03 -3.39
CA ILE A 91 -2.93 -0.39 -3.01
C ILE A 91 -3.03 0.20 -1.61
N GLN A 92 -1.87 0.41 -0.99
CA GLN A 92 -1.75 1.17 0.25
C GLN A 92 -0.84 2.38 0.03
N SER A 93 -1.06 3.43 0.81
CA SER A 93 -0.01 4.44 0.96
C SER A 93 1.27 3.81 1.48
N PHE A 94 2.39 4.18 0.87
CA PHE A 94 3.71 3.78 1.33
C PHE A 94 4.45 4.95 1.99
N GLU A 95 3.70 5.99 2.40
CA GLU A 95 4.21 7.14 3.14
C GLU A 95 4.32 6.83 4.64
N PRO A 96 5.38 7.32 5.32
CA PRO A 96 5.49 7.19 6.76
C PRO A 96 4.29 7.82 7.50
N GLY A 97 3.63 7.04 8.35
CA GLY A 97 2.51 7.50 9.18
C GLY A 97 1.14 7.42 8.52
N GLU A 98 1.06 7.04 7.24
CA GLU A 98 -0.20 6.75 6.57
C GLU A 98 -0.47 5.24 6.54
N ASP A 99 -1.72 4.86 6.75
CA ASP A 99 -2.14 3.46 6.83
C ASP A 99 -3.44 3.18 6.05
N TRP A 100 -3.88 4.13 5.22
CA TRP A 100 -5.05 3.99 4.37
C TRP A 100 -4.79 3.11 3.14
N LEU A 101 -5.85 2.46 2.65
CA LEU A 101 -5.86 1.64 1.44
C LEU A 101 -6.80 2.28 0.40
N TRP A 102 -6.53 2.01 -0.87
CA TRP A 102 -7.39 2.40 -1.98
C TRP A 102 -7.71 1.20 -2.86
N CYS A 103 -8.99 1.05 -3.21
CA CYS A 103 -9.45 0.10 -4.20
C CYS A 103 -9.72 0.81 -5.53
N TYR A 104 -9.01 0.43 -6.59
CA TYR A 104 -9.23 0.99 -7.92
C TYR A 104 -10.58 0.58 -8.54
N VAL A 105 -11.04 -0.64 -8.25
CA VAL A 105 -12.31 -1.17 -8.80
C VAL A 105 -13.50 -0.47 -8.17
N ASP A 106 -13.52 -0.40 -6.84
CA ASP A 106 -14.64 0.17 -6.08
C ASP A 106 -14.52 1.69 -5.92
N GLN A 107 -13.38 2.29 -6.32
CA GLN A 107 -13.04 3.70 -6.10
C GLN A 107 -13.23 4.13 -4.64
N ALA A 108 -12.86 3.24 -3.72
CA ALA A 108 -13.12 3.38 -2.31
C ALA A 108 -11.83 3.61 -1.52
N LEU A 109 -11.83 4.64 -0.66
CA LEU A 109 -10.84 4.85 0.38
C LEU A 109 -11.20 3.99 1.59
N ILE A 110 -10.27 3.16 2.04
CA ILE A 110 -10.47 2.26 3.16
C ILE A 110 -9.52 2.71 4.27
N LEU A 111 -10.10 3.25 5.33
CA LEU A 111 -9.36 3.65 6.51
C LEU A 111 -9.34 2.50 7.52
N PRO A 112 -8.22 2.26 8.21
CA PRO A 112 -8.22 1.42 9.39
C PRO A 112 -9.15 2.02 10.45
N SER A 113 -9.89 1.16 11.14
CA SER A 113 -10.70 1.58 12.27
C SER A 113 -9.78 2.13 13.36
N PRO A 114 -10.12 3.26 14.00
CA PRO A 114 -9.37 3.74 15.15
C PRO A 114 -9.34 2.64 16.22
N PRO A 115 -8.27 2.55 17.02
CA PRO A 115 -8.21 1.56 18.09
C PRO A 115 -9.45 1.71 18.97
N ASN A 116 -10.18 0.62 19.19
CA ASN A 116 -11.28 0.57 20.14
C ASN A 116 -10.73 1.04 21.49
N ASN A 117 -11.03 2.28 21.91
CA ASN A 117 -10.72 2.76 23.24
C ASN A 117 -11.74 2.11 24.18
N GLY A 118 -11.48 0.85 24.53
CA GLY A 118 -12.32 0.10 25.46
C GLY A 118 -12.48 0.90 26.75
N THR A 119 -13.73 1.21 27.08
CA THR A 119 -14.13 1.57 28.44
C THR A 119 -14.18 0.31 29.28
#